data_AF-A0A059AZC5-F1
#
_entry.id   AF-A0A059AZC5-F1
#
_cell.length_a   1.000
_cell.length_b   1.000
_cell.length_c   1.000
_cell.angle_alpha   90.00
_cell.angle_beta   90.00
_cell.angle_gamma   90.00
#
_symmetry.space_group_name_H-M   'P 1'
#
loop_
_entity.id
_entity.type
_entity.pdbx_description
1 polymer ?
#
loop_
_entity_poly.entity_id
_entity_poly.type
_entity_poly.pdbx_seq_one_letter_code
_entity_poly.pdbx_strand_id
1 'polypeptide(L)'
;MQTICMTGAPEDGKRNVDIVLTGREMPEWFLHCKDGSICFMVPGDLNDKFFGIALCIVLGPKGGKAVKFPVETEIVVNGKGVLSEGRKDFLIQSDHVWIQYFPLSKLDIKRELLRDDQNHFQVYFKVLKGRLKKC
;
A
#
# COMPACT_ATOMS: atom_id res chain seq x y z
N MET A 1 -8.60 15.91 4.61
CA MET A 1 -8.33 15.10 3.41
C MET A 1 -6.90 15.41 2.99
N GLN A 2 -5.95 14.56 3.39
CA GLN A 2 -4.54 14.72 3.00
C GLN A 2 -3.97 13.31 2.80
N THR A 3 -3.79 12.96 1.53
CA THR A 3 -3.06 11.77 1.09
C THR A 3 -1.60 12.17 1.03
N ILE A 4 -0.70 11.40 1.65
CA ILE A 4 0.74 11.64 1.48
C ILE A 4 1.18 11.02 0.16
N CYS A 5 1.27 11.86 -0.87
CA CYS A 5 2.15 11.61 -1.99
C CYS A 5 3.56 12.01 -1.54
N MET A 6 4.47 11.03 -1.40
CA MET A 6 5.87 11.37 -1.15
C MET A 6 6.40 12.09 -2.38
N THR A 7 6.84 13.34 -2.24
CA THR A 7 7.57 14.08 -3.28
C THR A 7 9.03 14.20 -2.84
N GLY A 8 9.97 13.82 -3.71
CA GLY A 8 11.41 13.80 -3.38
C GLY A 8 12.30 13.81 -4.62
N ALA A 9 13.57 14.19 -4.48
CA ALA A 9 14.53 14.21 -5.58
C ALA A 9 14.85 12.78 -6.06
N PRO A 10 15.15 12.56 -7.36
CA PRO A 10 15.35 11.23 -7.92
C PRO A 10 16.73 10.68 -7.52
N GLU A 11 16.77 9.79 -6.54
CA GLU A 11 17.88 8.85 -6.39
C GLU A 11 17.41 7.44 -6.74
N ASP A 12 17.89 6.94 -7.89
CA ASP A 12 17.77 5.58 -8.45
C ASP A 12 16.47 4.82 -8.09
N GLY A 13 15.41 5.09 -8.85
CA GLY A 13 14.02 4.64 -8.65
C GLY A 13 13.74 3.14 -8.81
N LYS A 14 14.48 2.28 -8.10
CA LYS A 14 14.35 0.81 -8.16
C LYS A 14 14.16 0.11 -6.81
N ARG A 15 14.24 0.81 -5.68
CA ARG A 15 14.20 0.15 -4.37
C ARG A 15 12.79 0.11 -3.81
N ASN A 16 12.20 -1.08 -3.84
CA ASN A 16 11.02 -1.37 -3.01
C ASN A 16 11.44 -1.25 -1.55
N VAL A 17 10.65 -0.56 -0.75
CA VAL A 17 10.83 -0.54 0.70
C VAL A 17 9.81 -1.50 1.28
N ASP A 18 10.30 -2.40 2.13
CA ASP A 18 9.49 -3.39 2.80
C ASP A 18 9.94 -3.49 4.26
N ILE A 19 9.16 -2.91 5.17
CA ILE A 19 9.51 -2.73 6.58
C ILE A 19 8.45 -3.39 7.46
N VAL A 20 8.88 -4.22 8.41
CA VAL A 20 8.00 -4.83 9.41
C VAL A 20 8.48 -4.41 10.79
N LEU A 21 7.59 -3.76 11.53
CA LEU A 21 7.84 -3.31 12.89
C LEU A 21 6.87 -4.01 13.85
N THR A 22 7.35 -4.41 15.02
CA THR A 22 6.46 -4.84 16.11
C THR A 22 5.64 -3.64 16.60
N GLY A 23 4.33 -3.80 16.72
CA GLY A 23 3.46 -2.72 17.20
C GLY A 23 2.06 -2.76 16.59
N ARG A 24 1.18 -1.92 17.15
CA ARG A 24 -0.24 -1.79 16.75
C ARG A 24 -0.62 -0.37 16.31
N GLU A 25 0.34 0.54 16.38
CA GLU A 25 0.16 1.96 16.13
C GLU A 25 0.67 2.29 14.74
N MET A 26 -0.25 2.73 13.91
CA MET A 26 0.04 3.17 12.56
C MET A 26 0.50 4.62 12.64
N PRO A 27 1.60 4.99 11.97
CA PRO A 27 2.10 6.34 12.05
C PRO A 27 1.06 7.35 11.57
N GLU A 28 0.95 8.50 12.24
CA GLU A 28 -0.12 9.51 12.02
C GLU A 28 -0.13 10.10 10.61
N TRP A 29 0.98 9.97 9.90
CA TRP A 29 1.16 10.43 8.53
C TRP A 29 0.51 9.50 7.49
N PHE A 30 -0.02 8.35 7.89
CA PHE A 30 -0.85 7.51 7.02
C PHE A 30 -2.35 7.75 7.23
N LEU A 31 -3.10 7.70 6.13
CA LEU A 31 -4.56 7.74 6.17
C LEU A 31 -5.10 6.43 6.72
N HIS A 32 -5.94 6.47 7.76
CA HIS A 32 -6.59 5.29 8.30
C HIS A 32 -7.83 4.90 7.48
N CYS A 33 -7.93 3.62 7.13
CA CYS A 33 -9.11 2.99 6.59
C CYS A 33 -9.58 1.80 7.45
N LYS A 34 -10.90 1.64 7.56
CA LYS A 34 -11.53 0.66 8.46
C LYS A 34 -11.89 -0.66 7.78
N ASP A 35 -12.02 -0.69 6.45
CA ASP A 35 -12.76 -1.75 5.74
C ASP A 35 -11.91 -2.59 4.78
N GLY A 36 -10.59 -2.64 4.97
CA GLY A 36 -9.70 -3.55 4.24
C GLY A 36 -9.45 -3.22 2.76
N SER A 37 -10.00 -2.10 2.29
CA SER A 37 -9.68 -1.50 0.99
C SER A 37 -9.46 0.00 1.18
N ILE A 38 -8.50 0.59 0.46
CA ILE A 38 -8.22 2.02 0.53
C ILE A 38 -8.57 2.62 -0.83
N CYS A 39 -9.43 3.63 -0.84
CA CYS A 39 -9.79 4.37 -2.04
C CYS A 39 -9.45 5.84 -1.87
N PHE A 40 -8.75 6.43 -2.83
CA PHE A 40 -8.40 7.85 -2.79
C PHE A 40 -8.30 8.46 -4.18
N MET A 41 -8.48 9.78 -4.25
CA MET A 41 -8.32 10.55 -5.48
C MET A 41 -6.93 11.20 -5.50
N VAL A 42 -6.26 11.13 -6.65
CA VAL A 42 -5.02 11.84 -6.93
C VAL A 42 -5.29 12.88 -8.02
N PRO A 43 -5.07 14.18 -7.74
CA PRO A 43 -5.14 15.24 -8.75
C PRO A 43 -4.22 14.98 -9.96
N GLY A 44 -4.69 15.26 -11.17
CA GLY A 44 -3.94 15.00 -12.41
C GLY A 44 -2.69 15.88 -12.59
N ASP A 45 -2.62 17.04 -11.94
CA ASP A 45 -1.43 17.90 -11.91
C ASP A 45 -0.23 17.26 -11.15
N LEU A 46 -0.49 16.16 -10.42
CA LEU A 46 0.55 15.36 -9.77
C LEU A 46 1.04 14.19 -10.65
N ASN A 47 0.46 13.92 -11.82
CA ASN A 47 0.80 12.76 -12.65
C ASN A 47 2.31 12.65 -12.94
N ASP A 48 2.96 13.76 -13.28
CA ASP A 48 4.42 13.80 -13.55
C ASP A 48 5.28 13.90 -12.29
N LYS A 49 4.66 14.16 -11.13
CA LYS A 49 5.32 14.29 -9.82
C LYS A 49 5.06 13.08 -8.92
N PHE A 50 4.34 12.08 -9.42
CA PHE A 50 3.92 10.92 -8.66
C PHE A 50 5.05 9.91 -8.58
N PHE A 51 5.63 9.72 -7.40
CA PHE A 51 6.77 8.81 -7.22
C PHE A 51 6.37 7.35 -6.99
N GLY A 52 5.16 7.12 -6.46
CA GLY A 52 4.69 5.81 -6.08
C GLY A 52 3.67 5.84 -4.96
N ILE A 53 3.38 4.66 -4.40
CA ILE A 53 2.39 4.45 -3.35
C ILE A 53 3.07 3.87 -2.13
N ALA A 54 2.93 4.53 -0.98
CA ALA A 54 3.29 3.98 0.32
C ALA A 54 2.03 3.46 1.02
N LEU A 55 2.07 2.22 1.48
CA LEU A 55 1.01 1.57 2.23
C LEU A 55 1.49 1.28 3.64
N CYS A 56 0.61 1.42 4.62
CA CYS A 56 0.87 1.02 5.99
C CYS A 56 -0.33 0.26 6.52
N ILE A 57 -0.12 -1.01 6.90
CA ILE A 57 -1.19 -1.84 7.47
C ILE A 57 -0.76 -2.47 8.78
N VAL A 58 -1.72 -2.60 9.70
CA VAL A 58 -1.51 -3.25 11.00
C VAL A 58 -2.12 -4.64 10.96
N LEU A 59 -1.29 -5.61 11.28
CA LEU A 59 -1.57 -7.04 11.15
C LEU A 59 -1.38 -7.72 12.50
N GLY A 60 -2.07 -8.83 12.73
CA GLY A 60 -1.83 -9.66 13.91
C GLY A 60 -2.27 -11.11 13.75
N PRO A 61 -1.77 -12.01 14.62
CA PRO A 61 -2.15 -13.41 14.60
C PRO A 61 -3.63 -13.60 14.97
N LYS A 62 -4.27 -14.61 14.37
CA LYS A 62 -5.61 -15.05 14.76
C LYS A 62 -5.46 -16.13 15.84
N GLY A 63 -5.85 -15.83 17.08
CA GLY A 63 -5.86 -16.81 18.18
C GLY A 63 -4.51 -17.00 18.90
N GLY A 64 -3.63 -16.00 18.91
CA GLY A 64 -2.44 -15.95 19.77
C GLY A 64 -1.28 -16.89 19.40
N LYS A 65 -1.43 -17.74 18.37
CA LYS A 65 -0.33 -18.55 17.83
C LYS A 65 0.41 -17.79 16.74
N ALA A 66 1.71 -18.02 16.63
CA ALA A 66 2.51 -17.50 15.54
C ALA A 66 1.97 -18.00 14.19
N VAL A 67 1.77 -17.08 13.23
CA VAL A 67 1.18 -17.40 11.93
C VAL A 67 2.05 -16.80 10.84
N LYS A 68 2.30 -17.58 9.78
CA LYS A 68 2.85 -17.05 8.53
C LYS A 68 1.78 -16.18 7.87
N PHE A 69 2.14 -14.97 7.50
CA PHE A 69 1.21 -13.98 6.96
C PHE A 69 1.46 -13.73 5.46
N PRO A 70 0.87 -14.55 4.58
CA PRO A 70 0.78 -14.22 3.16
C PRO A 70 -0.25 -13.10 2.96
N VAL A 71 0.17 -12.05 2.27
CA VAL A 71 -0.67 -10.93 1.89
C VAL A 71 -0.52 -10.66 0.40
N GLU A 72 -1.65 -10.62 -0.29
CA GLU A 72 -1.75 -10.21 -1.68
C GLU A 72 -2.22 -8.75 -1.69
N THR A 73 -1.51 -7.92 -2.46
CA THR A 73 -1.86 -6.51 -2.68
C THR A 73 -2.23 -6.33 -4.13
N GLU A 74 -3.40 -5.75 -4.37
CA GLU A 74 -3.85 -5.36 -5.70
C GLU A 74 -4.04 -3.84 -5.73
N ILE A 75 -3.52 -3.20 -6.77
CA ILE A 75 -3.70 -1.76 -6.99
C ILE A 75 -4.42 -1.58 -8.33
N VAL A 76 -5.51 -0.83 -8.27
CA VAL A 76 -6.37 -0.51 -9.40
C VAL A 76 -6.40 1.01 -9.56
N VAL A 77 -6.13 1.50 -10.76
CA VAL A 77 -6.19 2.91 -11.11
C VAL A 77 -7.23 3.09 -12.19
N ASN A 78 -8.21 3.98 -11.96
CA ASN A 78 -9.30 4.26 -12.89
C ASN A 78 -10.04 2.99 -13.39
N GLY A 79 -10.14 1.97 -12.53
CA GLY A 79 -10.77 0.69 -12.83
C GLY A 79 -9.88 -0.34 -13.53
N LYS A 80 -8.60 -0.04 -13.79
CA LYS A 80 -7.63 -0.97 -14.39
C LYS A 80 -6.60 -1.42 -13.35
N GLY A 81 -6.38 -2.72 -13.23
CA GLY A 81 -5.32 -3.29 -12.40
C GLY A 81 -3.93 -2.90 -12.92
N VAL A 82 -3.11 -2.31 -12.06
CA VAL A 82 -1.74 -1.86 -12.37
C VAL A 82 -0.67 -2.58 -11.54
N LEU A 83 -1.09 -3.30 -10.50
CA LEU A 83 -0.22 -4.14 -9.69
C LEU A 83 -1.04 -5.29 -9.10
N SER A 84 -0.46 -6.49 -9.13
CA SER A 84 -0.87 -7.62 -8.29
C SER A 84 0.39 -8.28 -7.76
N GLU A 85 0.69 -8.08 -6.47
CA GLU A 85 1.91 -8.60 -5.85
C GLU A 85 1.57 -9.33 -4.55
N GLY A 86 2.03 -10.59 -4.45
CA GLY A 86 2.01 -11.36 -3.22
C GLY A 86 3.34 -11.23 -2.48
N ARG A 87 3.28 -10.93 -1.18
CA ARG A 87 4.48 -10.88 -0.34
C ARG A 87 4.87 -12.29 0.12
N LYS A 88 6.17 -12.57 0.20
CA LYS A 88 6.71 -13.78 0.86
C LYS A 88 6.40 -13.75 2.36
N ASP A 89 6.11 -14.91 2.92
CA ASP A 89 5.63 -15.08 4.30
C ASP A 89 6.59 -14.49 5.35
N PHE A 90 6.05 -13.68 6.27
CA PHE A 90 6.73 -13.34 7.53
C PHE A 90 5.98 -13.97 8.70
N LEU A 91 6.73 -14.47 9.69
CA LEU A 91 6.15 -15.06 10.89
C LEU A 91 5.80 -13.94 11.88
N ILE A 92 4.51 -13.73 12.13
CA ILE A 92 4.05 -12.76 13.13
C ILE A 92 3.62 -13.48 14.41
N GLN A 93 4.18 -13.07 15.54
CA GLN A 93 3.85 -13.60 16.88
C GLN A 93 2.98 -12.64 17.70
N SER A 94 2.95 -11.37 17.31
CA SER A 94 2.22 -10.28 17.94
C SER A 94 1.69 -9.34 16.86
N ASP A 95 1.13 -8.20 17.26
CA ASP A 95 0.75 -7.16 16.30
C ASP A 95 1.98 -6.55 15.64
N HIS A 96 1.91 -6.35 14.34
CA HIS A 96 2.96 -5.73 13.54
C HIS A 96 2.39 -4.65 12.64
N VAL A 97 3.18 -3.60 12.46
CA VAL A 97 2.98 -2.56 11.45
C VAL A 97 3.83 -2.95 10.24
N TRP A 98 3.18 -3.09 9.10
CA TRP A 98 3.85 -3.37 7.84
C TRP A 98 3.75 -2.14 6.94
N ILE A 99 4.91 -1.63 6.51
CA ILE A 99 5.03 -0.51 5.60
C ILE A 99 5.64 -1.00 4.30
N GLN A 100 4.97 -0.75 3.18
CA GLN A 100 5.42 -1.13 1.86
C GLN A 100 5.38 0.09 0.92
N TYR A 101 6.46 0.29 0.17
CA TYR A 101 6.51 1.31 -0.88
C TYR A 101 6.62 0.65 -2.26
N PHE A 102 5.68 1.01 -3.13
CA PHE A 102 5.68 0.67 -4.54
C PHE A 102 6.07 1.89 -5.36
N PRO A 103 7.28 1.93 -5.96
CA PRO A 103 7.63 3.00 -6.86
C PRO A 103 6.73 2.97 -8.10
N LEU A 104 6.51 4.13 -8.73
CA LEU A 104 5.71 4.24 -9.96
C LEU A 104 6.25 3.31 -11.06
N SER A 105 7.57 3.12 -11.13
CA SER A 105 8.22 2.20 -12.09
C SER A 105 7.79 0.73 -11.95
N LYS A 106 7.19 0.35 -10.82
CA LYS A 106 6.62 -0.98 -10.59
C LYS A 106 5.14 -1.10 -10.96
N LEU A 107 4.44 0.03 -11.08
CA LEU A 107 3.02 0.05 -11.42
C LEU A 107 2.92 0.10 -12.94
N ASP A 108 2.13 -0.79 -13.56
CA ASP A 108 1.85 -0.76 -15.00
C ASP A 108 0.85 0.36 -15.35
N ILE A 109 1.20 1.59 -14.93
CA ILE A 109 0.45 2.80 -15.22
C ILE A 109 0.95 3.36 -16.55
N LYS A 110 0.14 3.13 -17.59
CA LYS A 110 0.34 3.77 -18.91
C LYS A 110 -0.19 5.20 -18.86
N ARG A 111 0.41 6.12 -19.62
CA ARG A 111 -0.05 7.52 -19.69
C ARG A 111 -1.54 7.65 -20.02
N GLU A 112 -2.04 6.83 -20.95
CA GLU A 112 -3.45 6.78 -21.36
C GLU A 112 -4.41 6.38 -20.23
N LEU A 113 -3.90 5.74 -19.17
CA LEU A 113 -4.70 5.38 -18.00
C LEU A 113 -4.94 6.58 -17.09
N LEU A 114 -4.02 7.55 -17.08
CA LEU A 114 -4.10 8.73 -16.23
C LEU A 114 -4.96 9.79 -16.90
N ARG A 115 -5.81 10.41 -16.10
CA ARG A 115 -6.65 11.54 -16.49
C ARG A 115 -5.98 12.84 -16.05
N ASP A 116 -6.28 13.91 -16.78
CA ASP A 116 -5.75 15.25 -16.52
C ASP A 116 -6.41 15.92 -15.29
N ASP A 117 -7.63 15.51 -14.94
CA ASP A 117 -8.38 16.05 -13.82
C ASP A 117 -8.08 15.32 -12.51
N GLN A 118 -8.53 14.07 -12.38
CA GLN A 118 -8.39 13.25 -11.19
C GLN A 118 -8.32 11.77 -11.52
N ASN A 119 -7.46 11.07 -10.78
CA ASN A 119 -7.24 9.64 -10.90
C ASN A 119 -7.73 8.92 -9.64
N HIS A 120 -8.58 7.92 -9.83
CA HIS A 120 -9.13 7.11 -8.74
C HIS A 120 -8.22 5.92 -8.48
N PHE A 121 -7.60 5.89 -7.31
CA PHE A 121 -6.77 4.79 -6.84
C PHE A 121 -7.55 3.94 -5.86
N GLN A 122 -7.50 2.63 -6.06
CA GLN A 122 -8.07 1.64 -5.17
C GLN A 122 -7.00 0.60 -4.84
N VAL A 123 -6.85 0.31 -3.56
CA VAL A 123 -5.88 -0.66 -3.05
C VAL A 123 -6.66 -1.72 -2.27
N TYR A 124 -6.47 -2.98 -2.65
CA TYR A 124 -7.09 -4.12 -2.00
C TYR A 124 -6.04 -4.97 -1.33
N PHE A 125 -6.32 -5.37 -0.09
CA PHE A 125 -5.51 -6.31 0.65
C PHE A 125 -6.28 -7.61 0.82
N LYS A 126 -5.68 -8.71 0.39
CA LYS A 126 -6.20 -10.05 0.65
C LYS A 126 -5.26 -10.78 1.59
N VAL A 127 -5.73 -10.95 2.82
CA VAL A 127 -5.03 -11.65 3.88
C VAL A 127 -5.48 -13.10 3.90
N LEU A 128 -4.60 -14.04 3.53
CA LEU A 128 -4.99 -15.46 3.49
C LEU A 128 -4.92 -16.11 4.88
N LYS A 129 -4.05 -15.62 5.77
CA LYS A 129 -3.93 -16.09 7.16
C LYS A 129 -3.64 -14.92 8.10
N GLY A 130 -4.20 -14.94 9.30
CA GLY A 130 -4.10 -13.84 10.27
C GLY A 130 -5.28 -12.89 10.21
N ARG A 131 -5.09 -11.65 10.70
CA ARG A 131 -6.12 -10.60 10.68
C ARG A 131 -5.52 -9.25 10.29
N LEU A 132 -6.13 -8.59 9.30
CA LEU A 132 -5.96 -7.16 9.05
C LEU A 132 -6.71 -6.40 10.14
N LYS A 133 -6.01 -5.55 10.89
CA LYS A 133 -6.60 -4.76 11.98
C LYS A 133 -6.87 -3.33 11.58
N LYS A 134 -5.95 -2.73 10.81
CA LYS A 134 -6.01 -1.37 10.30
C LYS A 134 -5.31 -1.34 8.96
N CYS A 135 -5.81 -0.53 8.03
CA CYS A 135 -5.10 -0.12 6.82
C CYS A 135 -5.23 1.38 6.66
#